data_AF-A0A2D4LGZ0-F1
#
_entry.id   AF-A0A2D4LGZ0-F1
#
_cell.length_a   1.000
_cell.length_b   1.000
_cell.length_c   1.000
_cell.angle_alpha   90.00
_cell.angle_beta   90.00
_cell.angle_gamma   90.00
#
_symmetry.space_group_name_H-M   'P 1'
#
loop_
_entity.id
_entity.type
_entity.pdbx_description
1 polymer ?
#
loop_
_entity_poly.entity_id
_entity_poly.type
_entity_poly.pdbx_seq_one_letter_code
_entity_poly.pdbx_strand_id
1 'polypeptide(L)'
;MKIANCDFSPLPGHQGGFCMMCIMQNHMIQAFANSGNAIKPVSFIRDLKKIARHFRFGSQEDAHEFLRYTIDAMQKACLNGYTKYEQLARLLCAWERTRG
;
A
#
# COMPACT_ATOMS: atom_id res chain seq x y z
N MET A 1 20.18 13.43 11.45
CA MET A 1 18.72 13.34 11.20
C MET A 1 18.29 11.92 11.53
N LYS A 2 17.85 11.67 12.77
CA LYS A 2 17.29 10.37 13.13
C LYS A 2 15.89 10.36 12.55
N ILE A 3 15.70 9.61 11.47
CA ILE A 3 14.35 9.24 11.02
C ILE A 3 13.80 8.45 12.20
N ALA A 4 13.02 9.11 13.05
CA ALA A 4 12.21 8.40 14.02
C ALA A 4 11.42 7.38 13.20
N ASN A 5 11.55 6.11 13.57
CA ASN A 5 10.73 5.05 13.03
C ASN A 5 9.28 5.53 13.13
N CYS A 6 8.71 5.99 12.02
CA CYS A 6 7.27 6.04 11.89
C CYS A 6 6.87 4.58 12.02
N ASP A 7 6.44 4.21 13.23
CA ASP A 7 6.03 2.86 13.59
C ASP A 7 4.71 2.60 12.87
N PHE A 8 4.82 2.37 11.55
CA PHE A 8 3.80 1.75 10.74
C PHE A 8 3.85 0.26 11.10
N SER A 9 3.46 -0.04 12.35
CA SER A 9 3.16 -1.40 12.78
C SER A 9 2.35 -2.07 11.68
N PRO A 10 2.67 -3.31 11.28
CA PRO A 10 2.00 -3.96 10.16
C PRO A 10 0.50 -3.83 10.38
N LEU A 11 -0.17 -3.14 9.46
CA LEU A 11 -1.61 -2.91 9.54
C LEU A 11 -2.29 -4.24 9.88
N PRO A 12 -3.20 -4.28 10.87
CA PRO A 12 -3.83 -5.52 11.32
C PRO A 12 -4.65 -6.08 10.15
N GLY A 13 -4.09 -7.06 9.44
CA GLY A 13 -4.68 -7.60 8.20
C GLY A 13 -3.69 -8.15 7.19
N HIS A 14 -2.38 -7.95 7.38
CA HIS A 14 -1.39 -8.40 6.40
C HIS A 14 -1.00 -9.88 6.55
N GLN A 15 -1.90 -10.79 6.19
CA GLN A 15 -1.56 -12.21 6.00
C GLN A 15 -1.42 -12.52 4.50
N GLY A 16 -0.19 -12.40 3.97
CA GLY A 16 0.23 -13.03 2.71
C GLY A 16 -0.10 -12.33 1.38
N GLY A 17 -0.65 -11.11 1.40
CA GLY A 17 -1.08 -10.38 0.19
C GLY A 17 -0.12 -9.29 -0.31
N PHE A 18 -0.46 -8.64 -1.43
CA PHE A 18 0.22 -7.42 -1.88
C PHE A 18 -0.13 -6.24 -0.97
N CYS A 19 0.88 -5.52 -0.47
CA CYS A 19 0.70 -4.29 0.31
C CYS A 19 1.62 -3.19 -0.21
N MET A 20 1.02 -2.19 -0.83
CA MET A 20 1.78 -1.07 -1.39
C MET A 20 2.46 -0.22 -0.30
N MET A 21 1.83 -0.09 0.87
CA MET A 21 2.42 0.60 2.02
C MET A 21 3.73 -0.06 2.47
N CYS A 22 3.74 -1.39 2.61
CA CYS A 22 4.95 -2.14 2.97
C CYS A 22 6.04 -2.01 1.90
N ILE A 23 5.68 -2.04 0.61
CA ILE A 23 6.63 -1.90 -0.50
C ILE A 23 7.28 -0.50 -0.48
N MET A 24 6.49 0.57 -0.32
CA MET A 24 6.98 1.95 -0.22
C MET A 24 7.88 2.14 1.01
N GLN A 25 7.46 1.63 2.18
CA GLN A 25 8.24 1.72 3.41
C GLN A 25 9.61 1.07 3.27
N ASN A 26 9.64 -0.15 2.72
CA ASN A 26 10.90 -0.87 2.54
C ASN A 26 11.82 -0.17 1.53
N HIS A 27 11.25 0.44 0.49
CA HIS A 27 12.00 1.24 -0.48
C HIS A 27 12.58 2.51 0.14
N MET A 28 11.82 3.21 0.99
CA MET A 28 12.34 4.37 1.74
C MET A 28 13.49 3.97 2.66
N ILE A 29 13.37 2.88 3.43
CA ILE A 29 14.44 2.37 4.30
C ILE A 29 15.71 2.11 3.47
N GLN A 30 15.58 1.44 2.33
CA GLN A 30 16.71 1.19 1.44
C GLN A 30 17.31 2.48 0.87
N ALA A 31 16.49 3.46 0.49
CA ALA A 31 16.95 4.73 -0.04
C ALA A 31 17.78 5.51 0.99
N PHE A 32 17.30 5.57 2.24
CA PHE A 32 18.00 6.23 3.32
C PHE A 32 19.25 5.48 3.76
N ALA A 33 19.22 4.14 3.78
CA ALA A 33 20.39 3.32 4.12
C ALA A 33 21.51 3.40 3.07
N ASN A 34 21.16 3.60 1.79
CA ASN A 34 22.11 3.68 0.67
C ASN A 34 22.28 5.12 0.16
N SER A 35 22.25 6.10 1.06
CA SER A 35 22.44 7.51 0.70
C SER A 35 23.71 7.72 -0.13
N GLY A 36 23.60 8.41 -1.27
CA GLY A 36 24.69 8.62 -2.22
C GLY A 36 24.81 7.55 -3.32
N ASN A 37 24.05 6.46 -3.23
CA ASN A 37 24.02 5.39 -4.24
C ASN A 37 22.64 5.27 -4.88
N ALA A 38 22.61 4.85 -6.15
CA ALA A 38 21.36 4.53 -6.84
C ALA A 38 20.82 3.17 -6.34
N ILE A 39 19.57 3.13 -5.91
CA ILE A 39 18.89 1.89 -5.53
C ILE A 39 17.92 1.43 -6.62
N LYS A 40 17.81 0.12 -6.82
CA LYS A 40 16.87 -0.45 -7.79
C LYS A 40 15.54 -0.80 -7.10
N PRO A 41 14.39 -0.30 -7.57
CA PRO A 41 13.09 -0.57 -6.95
C PRO A 41 12.53 -1.94 -7.38
N VAL A 42 13.26 -3.03 -7.09
CA VAL A 42 12.94 -4.40 -7.56
C VAL A 42 11.53 -4.84 -7.14
N SER A 43 11.12 -4.51 -5.90
CA SER A 43 9.78 -4.83 -5.40
C SER A 43 8.67 -4.10 -6.16
N PHE A 44 8.89 -2.86 -6.61
CA PHE A 44 7.92 -2.15 -7.46
C PHE A 44 7.83 -2.83 -8.81
N ILE A 45 8.99 -3.16 -9.41
CA ILE A 45 9.04 -3.75 -10.74
C ILE A 45 8.27 -5.07 -10.79
N ARG A 46 8.47 -5.93 -9.78
CA ARG A 46 7.79 -7.22 -9.68
C ARG A 46 6.27 -7.08 -9.55
N ASP A 47 5.81 -6.08 -8.79
CA ASP A 47 4.41 -5.88 -8.47
C ASP A 47 3.74 -4.74 -9.27
N LEU A 48 4.37 -4.24 -10.35
CA LEU A 48 3.89 -3.15 -11.22
C LEU A 48 2.44 -3.34 -11.66
N LYS A 49 2.09 -4.56 -12.09
CA LYS A 49 0.74 -4.91 -12.54
C LYS A 49 -0.33 -4.81 -11.45
N LYS A 50 0.08 -4.87 -10.18
CA LYS A 50 -0.80 -4.72 -9.02
C LYS A 50 -1.02 -3.24 -8.66
N ILE A 51 -0.15 -2.35 -9.12
CA ILE A 51 -0.32 -0.89 -9.02
C ILE A 51 -1.28 -0.44 -10.11
N ALA A 52 -1.02 -0.81 -11.37
CA ALA A 52 -1.94 -0.61 -12.47
C ALA A 52 -1.80 -1.73 -13.51
N ARG A 53 -2.92 -2.19 -14.09
CA ARG A 53 -2.92 -3.36 -15.00
C ARG A 53 -2.21 -3.10 -16.31
N HIS A 54 -2.21 -1.86 -16.79
CA HIS A 54 -1.60 -1.45 -18.05
C HIS A 54 -0.10 -1.20 -17.94
N PHE A 55 0.44 -1.04 -16.72
CA PHE A 55 1.85 -0.82 -16.53
C PHE A 55 2.69 -2.03 -16.99
N ARG A 56 3.70 -1.74 -17.79
CA ARG A 56 4.63 -2.74 -18.33
C ARG A 56 6.06 -2.35 -17.98
N PHE A 57 6.82 -3.34 -17.51
CA PHE A 57 8.24 -3.14 -17.32
C PHE A 57 8.91 -2.79 -18.66
N GLY A 58 9.72 -1.74 -18.67
CA GLY A 58 10.41 -1.23 -19.86
C GLY A 58 9.60 -0.24 -20.71
N SER A 59 8.32 0.00 -20.40
CA SER A 59 7.53 1.09 -21.00
C SER A 59 7.63 2.36 -20.16
N GLN A 60 7.66 3.53 -20.80
CA GLN A 60 7.60 4.81 -20.10
C GLN A 60 6.14 5.14 -19.80
N GLU A 61 5.86 5.50 -18.55
CA GLU A 61 4.54 5.90 -18.08
C GLU A 61 4.58 7.38 -17.68
N ASP A 62 3.43 8.04 -17.74
CA ASP A 62 3.29 9.39 -17.20
C ASP A 62 3.52 9.38 -15.68
N ALA A 63 4.41 10.26 -15.19
CA ALA A 63 4.80 10.28 -13.78
C ALA A 63 3.64 10.63 -12.83
N HIS A 64 2.73 11.51 -13.27
CA HIS A 64 1.56 11.89 -12.50
C HIS A 64 0.54 10.73 -12.47
N GLU A 65 0.40 9.98 -13.57
CA GLU A 65 -0.40 8.76 -13.60
C GLU A 65 0.16 7.68 -12.67
N PHE A 66 1.46 7.42 -12.71
CA PHE A 66 2.13 6.48 -11.82
C PHE A 66 1.94 6.84 -10.34
N LEU A 67 2.09 8.12 -9.99
CA LEU A 67 1.87 8.60 -8.63
C LEU A 67 0.42 8.37 -8.17
N ARG A 68 -0.56 8.69 -9.02
CA ARG A 68 -1.98 8.51 -8.71
C ARG A 68 -2.33 7.06 -8.39
N TYR A 69 -1.88 6.11 -9.22
CA TYR A 69 -2.13 4.69 -8.99
C TYR A 69 -1.39 4.17 -7.76
N THR A 70 -0.19 4.67 -7.49
CA THR A 70 0.59 4.33 -6.30
C THR A 70 -0.14 4.76 -5.03
N ILE A 71 -0.62 6.00 -4.97
CA ILE A 71 -1.39 6.53 -3.83
C ILE A 71 -2.71 5.77 -3.65
N ASP A 72 -3.43 5.46 -4.73
CA ASP A 72 -4.65 4.65 -4.68
C ASP A 72 -4.39 3.24 -4.10
N ALA A 73 -3.30 2.58 -4.53
CA ALA A 73 -2.89 1.28 -3.98
C ALA A 73 -2.47 1.36 -2.51
N MET A 74 -1.79 2.45 -2.10
CA MET A 74 -1.47 2.74 -0.70
C MET A 74 -2.73 2.93 0.15
N GLN A 75 -3.70 3.72 -0.34
CA GLN A 75 -4.97 3.94 0.34
C GLN A 75 -5.75 2.62 0.51
N LYS A 76 -5.82 1.79 -0.54
CA LYS A 76 -6.44 0.46 -0.47
C LYS A 76 -5.77 -0.44 0.56
N ALA A 77 -4.44 -0.40 0.65
CA ALA A 77 -3.70 -1.16 1.66
C ALA A 77 -4.03 -0.69 3.08
N CYS A 78 -4.21 0.62 3.31
CA CYS A 78 -4.69 1.15 4.57
C CYS A 78 -6.11 0.67 4.88
N LEU A 79 -7.04 0.79 3.93
CA LEU A 79 -8.45 0.44 4.11
C LEU A 79 -8.69 -1.06 4.31
N ASN A 80 -7.89 -1.93 3.70
CA ASN A 80 -8.00 -3.39 3.86
C ASN A 80 -7.85 -3.86 5.33
N GLY A 81 -7.20 -3.08 6.20
CA GLY A 81 -7.17 -3.35 7.65
C GLY A 81 -8.44 -2.92 8.39
N TYR A 82 -9.17 -1.91 7.88
CA TYR A 82 -10.39 -1.38 8.49
C TYR A 82 -11.65 -2.15 8.06
N THR A 83 -11.61 -2.83 6.92
CA THR A 83 -12.79 -3.51 6.36
C THR A 83 -13.40 -4.53 7.32
N LYS A 84 -12.63 -5.23 8.15
CA LYS A 84 -13.20 -6.20 9.10
C LYS A 84 -14.10 -5.56 10.16
N TYR A 85 -13.63 -4.48 10.80
CA TYR A 85 -14.41 -3.77 11.82
C TYR A 85 -15.53 -2.94 11.21
N GLU A 86 -15.31 -2.32 10.05
CA GLU A 86 -16.32 -1.52 9.37
C GLU A 86 -17.40 -2.40 8.71
N GLN A 87 -17.05 -3.59 8.20
CA GLN A 87 -18.03 -4.59 7.73
C GLN A 87 -18.83 -5.15 8.91
N LEU A 88 -18.20 -5.47 10.04
CA LEU A 88 -18.92 -5.91 11.25
C LEU A 88 -19.85 -4.81 11.78
N ALA A 89 -19.39 -3.55 11.82
CA ALA A 89 -20.22 -2.41 12.21
C ALA A 89 -21.39 -2.20 11.23
N ARG A 90 -21.17 -2.31 9.91
CA ARG A 90 -22.23 -2.24 8.90
C ARG A 90 -23.23 -3.39 9.03
N LEU A 91 -22.76 -4.61 9.32
CA LEU A 91 -23.62 -5.79 9.52
C LEU A 91 -24.43 -5.69 10.83
N LEU A 92 -23.84 -5.22 11.92
CA LEU A 92 -24.53 -4.95 13.18
C LEU A 92 -25.63 -3.90 12.97
N CYS A 93 -25.31 -2.79 12.31
CA CYS A 93 -26.27 -1.72 12.05
C CYS A 93 -27.38 -2.16 11.08
N ALA A 94 -27.08 -3.04 10.11
CA ALA A 94 -28.09 -3.65 9.25
C ALA A 94 -29.01 -4.62 10.01
N TRP A 95 -28.46 -5.40 10.94
CA TRP A 95 -29.21 -6.36 11.75
C TRP A 95 -30.13 -5.69 12.78
N GLU A 96 -29.67 -4.60 13.40
CA GLU A 96 -30.49 -3.75 14.27
C GLU A 96 -31.67 -3.14 13.52
N ARG A 97 -31.47 -2.73 12.26
CA ARG A 97 -32.53 -2.18 11.41
C ARG A 97 -33.58 -3.20 10.97
N THR A 98 -33.22 -4.49 10.87
CA THR A 98 -34.14 -5.59 10.54
C THR A 98 -34.86 -6.18 11.76
N ARG A 99 -34.52 -5.73 12.97
CA ARG A 99 -35.16 -6.14 14.23
C ARG A 99 -36.26 -5.18 14.71
N GLY A 100 -36.61 -4.19 13.90
CA GLY A 100 -37.84 -3.41 14.04
C GLY A 100 -39.00 -4.12 13.38
#